data_AF-A0A7K2MGV5-F1
#
_entry.id   AF-A0A7K2MGV5-F1
#
_cell.length_a   1.000
_cell.length_b   1.000
_cell.length_c   1.000
_cell.angle_alpha   90.00
_cell.angle_beta   90.00
_cell.angle_gamma   90.00
#
_symmetry.space_group_name_H-M   'P 1'
#
loop_
_entity.id
_entity.type
_entity.pdbx_description
1 polymer ?
#
loop_
_entity_poly.entity_id
_entity_poly.type
_entity_poly.pdbx_seq_one_letter_code
_entity_poly.pdbx_strand_id
1 'polypeptide(L)'
;MAQVPQRFFDALAVRTWCGLSLRALGRAREEIDAINVYPVADGDTGTNLYLTVESAAAAVEAVFAAHELDGAARDAGGGTLDADGGPSLADAVGAMAHGALIGARGNSGTILAQ
;
A
#
# COMPACT_ATOMS: atom_id res chain seq x y z
N MET A 1 -7.21 -1.98 -25.55
CA MET A 1 -5.97 -2.79 -25.42
C MET A 1 -6.21 -3.82 -24.34
N ALA A 2 -6.20 -5.11 -24.68
CA ALA A 2 -6.36 -6.18 -23.71
C ALA A 2 -5.15 -6.16 -22.77
N GLN A 3 -5.40 -5.95 -21.48
CA GLN A 3 -4.36 -5.96 -20.46
C GLN A 3 -3.87 -7.40 -20.31
N VAL A 4 -2.60 -7.63 -20.66
CA VAL A 4 -1.91 -8.91 -20.47
C VAL A 4 -2.02 -9.27 -18.98
N PRO A 5 -2.36 -10.52 -18.60
CA PRO A 5 -2.34 -10.92 -17.21
C PRO A 5 -0.90 -10.80 -16.72
N GLN A 6 -0.65 -9.85 -15.82
CA GLN A 6 0.61 -9.75 -15.09
C GLN A 6 0.75 -11.04 -14.28
N ARG A 7 1.53 -12.00 -14.78
CA ARG A 7 1.77 -13.31 -14.14
C ARG A 7 2.84 -13.25 -13.05
N PHE A 8 3.31 -12.06 -12.70
CA PHE A 8 4.40 -11.86 -11.77
C PHE A 8 3.94 -10.98 -10.62
N PHE A 9 4.28 -11.38 -9.39
CA PHE A 9 3.98 -10.64 -8.17
C PHE A 9 5.29 -10.00 -7.70
N ASP A 10 5.46 -8.71 -7.98
CA ASP A 10 6.66 -7.91 -7.69
C ASP A 10 6.31 -6.63 -6.91
N ALA A 11 7.33 -5.80 -6.62
CA ALA A 11 7.16 -4.55 -5.91
C ALA A 11 6.16 -3.60 -6.60
N LEU A 12 6.15 -3.55 -7.94
CA LEU A 12 5.25 -2.69 -8.69
C LEU A 12 3.80 -3.20 -8.60
N ALA A 13 3.60 -4.51 -8.59
CA ALA A 13 2.30 -5.12 -8.34
C ALA A 13 1.77 -4.74 -6.95
N VAL A 14 2.62 -4.76 -5.92
CA VAL A 14 2.25 -4.32 -4.56
C VAL A 14 1.87 -2.83 -4.54
N ARG A 15 2.71 -1.94 -5.10
CA ARG A 15 2.41 -0.50 -5.22
C ARG A 15 1.09 -0.24 -5.95
N THR A 16 0.87 -0.92 -7.07
CA THR A 16 -0.35 -0.81 -7.86
C THR A 16 -1.57 -1.28 -7.08
N TRP A 17 -1.45 -2.41 -6.37
CA TRP A 17 -2.51 -2.94 -5.52
C TRP A 17 -2.87 -1.96 -4.40
N CYS A 18 -1.89 -1.39 -3.68
CA CYS A 18 -2.13 -0.37 -2.64
C CYS A 18 -2.92 0.82 -3.19
N GLY A 19 -2.52 1.37 -4.34
CA GLY A 19 -3.21 2.50 -4.96
C GLY A 19 -4.61 2.16 -5.51
N LEU A 20 -4.86 0.92 -5.93
CA LEU A 20 -6.19 0.45 -6.34
C LEU A 20 -7.09 0.23 -5.13
N SER A 21 -6.58 -0.43 -4.09
CA SER A 21 -7.29 -0.69 -2.83
C SER A 21 -7.67 0.59 -2.13
N LEU A 22 -6.76 1.58 -2.04
CA LEU A 22 -7.05 2.89 -1.45
C LEU A 22 -8.20 3.59 -2.16
N ARG A 23 -8.18 3.62 -3.50
CA ARG A 23 -9.26 4.20 -4.30
C ARG A 23 -10.57 3.44 -4.16
N ALA A 24 -10.52 2.11 -4.07
CA ALA A 24 -11.71 1.28 -3.90
C ALA A 24 -12.35 1.50 -2.53
N LEU A 25 -11.56 1.46 -1.45
CA LEU A 25 -12.02 1.74 -0.10
C LEU A 25 -12.52 3.17 0.05
N GLY A 26 -11.88 4.16 -0.59
CA GLY A 26 -12.36 5.54 -0.58
C GLY A 26 -13.77 5.69 -1.16
N ARG A 27 -14.12 4.92 -2.20
CA ARG A 27 -15.48 4.91 -2.78
C ARG A 27 -16.48 4.11 -1.96
N ALA A 28 -16.05 3.02 -1.32
CA ALA A 28 -16.92 2.11 -0.59
C ALA A 28 -17.06 2.45 0.90
N ARG A 29 -16.27 3.40 1.42
CA ARG A 29 -16.16 3.71 2.85
C ARG A 29 -17.51 3.89 3.53
N GLU A 30 -18.37 4.77 3.00
CA GLU A 30 -19.68 5.07 3.59
C GLU A 30 -20.63 3.86 3.55
N GLU A 31 -20.57 3.07 2.47
CA GLU A 31 -21.35 1.83 2.36
C GLU A 31 -20.88 0.79 3.38
N ILE A 32 -19.57 0.63 3.57
CA ILE A 32 -18.98 -0.28 4.55
C ILE A 32 -19.29 0.19 5.98
N ASP A 33 -19.18 1.49 6.24
CA ASP A 33 -19.56 2.10 7.53
C ASP A 33 -21.03 1.79 7.87
N ALA A 34 -21.92 1.77 6.86
CA ALA A 34 -23.34 1.43 7.02
C ALA A 34 -23.63 -0.07 7.22
N ILE A 35 -22.70 -0.97 6.86
CA ILE A 35 -22.83 -2.43 7.09
C ILE A 35 -22.58 -2.79 8.55
N ASN A 36 -21.83 -1.99 9.31
CA ASN A 36 -21.47 -2.34 10.69
C ASN A 36 -22.68 -2.19 11.64
N VAL A 37 -23.49 -3.25 11.81
CA VAL A 37 -24.77 -3.20 12.57
C VAL A 37 -24.79 -4.05 13.86
N TYR A 38 -23.66 -4.52 14.44
CA TYR A 38 -23.76 -5.37 15.65
C TYR A 38 -22.62 -5.28 16.69
N PRO A 39 -22.93 -5.20 18.02
CA PRO A 39 -24.20 -4.88 18.67
C PRO A 39 -24.44 -3.37 18.85
N VAL A 40 -23.42 -2.54 18.62
CA VAL A 40 -23.48 -1.07 18.57
C VAL A 40 -22.73 -0.64 17.31
N ALA A 41 -23.44 -0.02 16.37
CA ALA A 41 -22.83 0.53 15.16
C ALA A 41 -22.01 1.77 15.54
N ASP A 42 -20.68 1.63 15.58
CA ASP A 42 -19.76 2.79 15.63
C ASP A 42 -19.64 3.47 14.26
N GLY A 43 -20.10 2.82 13.19
CA GLY A 43 -20.18 3.39 11.85
C GLY A 43 -18.83 3.79 11.28
N ASP A 44 -17.75 3.14 11.70
CA ASP A 44 -16.38 3.56 11.37
C ASP A 44 -15.54 2.46 10.68
N THR A 45 -16.12 1.30 10.35
CA THR A 45 -15.36 0.18 9.77
C THR A 45 -14.73 0.55 8.43
N GLY A 46 -15.49 1.09 7.48
CA GLY A 46 -14.98 1.56 6.21
C GLY A 46 -13.96 2.69 6.38
N THR A 47 -14.21 3.59 7.33
CA THR A 47 -13.27 4.65 7.72
C THR A 47 -11.93 4.07 8.18
N ASN A 48 -11.98 3.09 9.07
CA ASN A 48 -10.82 2.45 9.66
C ASN A 48 -9.99 1.69 8.60
N LEU A 49 -10.66 0.97 7.70
CA LEU A 49 -10.00 0.29 6.58
C LEU A 49 -9.33 1.29 5.63
N TYR A 50 -10.03 2.37 5.25
CA TYR A 50 -9.48 3.39 4.37
C TYR A 50 -8.19 4.00 4.94
N LEU A 51 -8.22 4.44 6.21
CA LEU A 51 -7.06 5.08 6.84
C LEU A 51 -5.89 4.11 7.03
N THR A 52 -6.18 2.83 7.30
CA THR A 52 -5.14 1.80 7.43
C THR A 52 -4.45 1.57 6.08
N VAL A 53 -5.21 1.45 4.98
CA VAL A 53 -4.64 1.28 3.64
C VAL A 53 -3.98 2.56 3.13
N GLU A 54 -4.45 3.74 3.51
CA GLU A 54 -3.80 5.02 3.20
C GLU A 54 -2.39 5.07 3.79
N SER A 55 -2.23 4.68 5.05
CA SER A 55 -0.91 4.56 5.70
C SER A 55 -0.02 3.52 5.03
N ALA A 56 -0.56 2.34 4.68
CA ALA A 56 0.17 1.31 3.95
C ALA A 56 0.66 1.80 2.57
N ALA A 57 -0.22 2.46 1.82
CA ALA A 57 0.11 3.02 0.51
C ALA A 57 1.19 4.10 0.63
N ALA A 58 1.09 5.00 1.61
CA ALA A 58 2.10 6.02 1.85
C ALA A 58 3.48 5.42 2.18
N ALA A 59 3.53 4.35 2.97
CA ALA A 59 4.78 3.66 3.28
C ALA A 59 5.41 3.00 2.05
N VAL A 60 4.61 2.38 1.18
CA VAL A 60 5.10 1.81 -0.09
C VAL A 60 5.64 2.91 -0.99
N GLU A 61 4.91 4.01 -1.18
CA GLU A 61 5.37 5.15 -1.99
C GLU A 61 6.69 5.74 -1.47
N ALA A 62 6.86 5.82 -0.15
CA ALA A 62 8.10 6.30 0.45
C ALA A 62 9.32 5.43 0.11
N VAL A 63 9.16 4.10 0.09
CA VAL A 63 10.25 3.20 -0.31
C VAL A 63 10.58 3.35 -1.80
N PHE A 64 9.58 3.47 -2.67
CA PHE A 64 9.84 3.74 -4.09
C PHE A 64 10.59 5.07 -4.30
N ALA A 65 10.15 6.14 -3.63
CA ALA A 65 10.82 7.44 -3.71
C ALA A 65 12.28 7.38 -3.20
N ALA A 66 12.56 6.61 -2.14
CA ALA A 66 13.92 6.43 -1.65
C ALA A 66 14.84 5.75 -2.68
N HIS A 67 14.36 4.70 -3.34
CA HIS A 67 15.12 4.03 -4.40
C HIS A 67 15.33 4.91 -5.65
N GLU A 68 14.35 5.74 -6.02
CA GLU A 68 14.49 6.71 -7.11
C GLU A 68 15.59 7.75 -6.81
N LEU A 69 15.67 8.24 -5.56
CA LEU A 69 16.71 9.16 -5.11
C LEU A 69 18.10 8.49 -5.09
N ASP A 70 18.18 7.25 -4.61
CA ASP A 70 19.43 6.47 -4.58
C ASP A 70 19.94 6.18 -5.99
N GLY A 71 19.04 5.83 -6.92
CA GLY A 71 19.36 5.63 -8.34
C GLY A 71 19.93 6.90 -8.97
N ALA A 72 19.26 8.05 -8.78
CA ALA A 72 19.72 9.33 -9.29
C ALA A 72 21.11 9.73 -8.75
N ALA A 73 21.39 9.43 -7.48
CA ALA A 73 22.71 9.67 -6.89
C ALA A 73 23.80 8.76 -7.47
N ARG A 74 23.49 7.50 -7.77
CA ARG A 74 24.43 6.55 -8.41
C ARG A 74 24.73 6.91 -9.85
N ASP A 75 23.73 7.32 -10.61
CA ASP A 75 23.88 7.76 -12.01
C ASP A 75 24.78 9.00 -12.13
N ALA A 76 24.70 9.92 -11.16
CA ALA A 76 25.59 11.08 -11.09
C ALA A 76 27.06 10.73 -10.74
N GLY A 77 27.29 9.55 -10.13
CA GLY A 77 28.60 9.09 -9.67
C GLY A 77 29.37 8.18 -10.64
N GLY A 78 28.82 7.85 -11.80
CA GLY A 78 29.48 7.02 -12.83
C GLY A 78 29.60 5.53 -12.49
N GLY A 79 28.80 5.02 -11.54
CA GLY A 79 28.75 3.59 -11.20
C GLY A 79 28.11 2.74 -12.30
N THR A 80 28.56 1.50 -12.46
CA THR A 80 27.97 0.53 -13.39
C THR A 80 26.53 0.20 -13.01
N LEU A 81 25.63 0.15 -13.99
CA LEU A 81 24.21 -0.18 -13.84
C LEU A 81 24.05 -1.65 -13.42
N ASP A 82 23.91 -1.92 -12.12
CA ASP A 82 23.34 -3.19 -11.67
C ASP A 82 21.84 -3.20 -12.00
N ALA A 83 21.31 -4.36 -12.39
CA ALA A 83 20.01 -4.51 -13.06
C ALA A 83 18.76 -4.26 -12.18
N ASP A 84 18.91 -4.04 -10.88
CA ASP A 84 17.79 -3.84 -9.94
C ASP A 84 17.79 -2.42 -9.37
N GLY A 85 17.33 -1.45 -10.16
CA GLY A 85 17.25 -0.04 -9.75
C GLY A 85 16.06 0.31 -8.84
N GLY A 86 15.13 -0.63 -8.61
CA GLY A 86 13.91 -0.40 -7.84
C GLY A 86 13.87 -1.18 -6.52
N PRO A 87 12.87 -0.93 -5.66
CA PRO A 87 12.64 -1.73 -4.47
C PRO A 87 12.41 -3.20 -4.83
N SER A 88 12.90 -4.11 -4.00
CA SER A 88 12.55 -5.52 -4.13
C SER A 88 11.10 -5.77 -3.69
N LEU A 89 10.55 -6.94 -4.03
CA LEU A 89 9.25 -7.37 -3.50
C LEU A 89 9.23 -7.35 -1.96
N ALA A 90 10.32 -7.79 -1.32
CA ALA A 90 10.42 -7.82 0.14
C ALA A 90 10.37 -6.41 0.74
N ASP A 91 11.03 -5.44 0.11
CA ASP A 91 10.99 -4.03 0.55
C ASP A 91 9.57 -3.47 0.46
N ALA A 92 8.89 -3.69 -0.68
CA ALA A 92 7.52 -3.20 -0.88
C ALA A 92 6.51 -3.87 0.07
N VAL A 93 6.57 -5.20 0.24
CA VAL A 93 5.69 -5.93 1.17
C VAL A 93 5.97 -5.55 2.62
N GLY A 94 7.25 -5.42 2.99
CA GLY A 94 7.66 -4.97 4.32
C GLY A 94 7.15 -3.57 4.64
N ALA A 95 7.27 -2.64 3.68
CA ALA A 95 6.75 -1.28 3.82
C ALA A 95 5.23 -1.26 3.92
N MET A 96 4.52 -2.03 3.09
CA MET A 96 3.08 -2.17 3.14
C MET A 96 2.60 -2.67 4.51
N ALA A 97 3.20 -3.76 5.01
CA ALA A 97 2.85 -4.34 6.30
C ALA A 97 3.17 -3.39 7.46
N HIS A 98 4.34 -2.75 7.43
CA HIS A 98 4.73 -1.77 8.45
C HIS A 98 3.79 -0.56 8.46
N GLY A 99 3.48 0.01 7.28
CA GLY A 99 2.57 1.13 7.15
C GLY A 99 1.14 0.78 7.59
N ALA A 100 0.66 -0.41 7.27
CA ALA A 100 -0.64 -0.90 7.75
C ALA A 100 -0.65 -1.04 9.28
N LEU A 101 0.40 -1.62 9.87
CA LEU A 101 0.50 -1.83 11.32
C LEU A 101 0.54 -0.50 12.09
N ILE A 102 1.37 0.45 11.65
CA ILE A 102 1.48 1.77 12.30
C ILE A 102 0.22 2.62 12.08
N GLY A 103 -0.41 2.46 10.92
CA GLY A 103 -1.61 3.20 10.54
C GLY A 103 -2.93 2.61 11.01
N ALA A 104 -2.92 1.40 11.57
CA ALA A 104 -4.11 0.65 11.94
C ALA A 104 -5.05 1.47 12.84
N ARG A 105 -6.33 1.53 12.45
CA ARG A 105 -7.38 2.22 13.22
C ARG A 105 -8.45 1.24 13.67
N GLY A 106 -8.79 1.29 14.96
CA GLY A 106 -9.80 0.43 15.55
C GLY A 106 -9.51 -1.07 15.38
N ASN A 107 -10.51 -1.89 15.64
CA ASN A 107 -10.39 -3.35 15.51
C ASN A 107 -10.22 -3.76 14.04
N SER A 108 -11.01 -3.15 13.14
CA SER A 108 -11.00 -3.47 11.71
C SER A 108 -9.64 -3.18 11.06
N GLY A 109 -9.01 -2.05 11.40
CA GLY A 109 -7.66 -1.74 10.93
C GLY A 109 -6.59 -2.66 11.53
N THR A 110 -6.73 -3.02 12.82
CA THR A 110 -5.80 -3.96 13.47
C THR A 110 -5.87 -5.34 12.82
N ILE A 111 -7.07 -5.85 12.53
CA ILE A 111 -7.27 -7.14 11.85
C ILE A 111 -6.73 -7.10 10.42
N LEU A 112 -6.95 -5.99 9.70
CA LEU A 112 -6.43 -5.83 8.34
C LEU A 112 -4.90 -5.85 8.29
N ALA A 113 -4.23 -5.36 9.34
CA ALA A 113 -2.78 -5.26 9.41
C ALA A 113 -2.06 -6.55 9.89
N GLN A 114 -2.80 -7.58 10.30
CA GLN A 114 -2.27 -8.89 10.74
C GLN A 114 -2.10 -9.86 9.58
#